data_AF-A0A959I6B2-F1
#
_entry.id   AF-A0A959I6B2-F1
#
_cell.length_a   1.000
_cell.length_b   1.000
_cell.length_c   1.000
_cell.angle_alpha   90.00
_cell.angle_beta   90.00
_cell.angle_gamma   90.00
#
_symmetry.space_group_name_H-M   'P 1'
#
loop_
_entity.id
_entity.type
_entity.pdbx_description
1 polymer ?
#
loop_
_entity_poly.entity_id
_entity_poly.type
_entity_poly.pdbx_seq_one_letter_code
_entity_poly.pdbx_strand_id
1 'polypeptide(L)'
;MKEPFQISDDIRKAYTLPGAFYRESAWFDRAKERLWAASWHYAADAAEVDAPGKVVPFVLLPGVLDEPLLLARDRHGTVRCLSNVCTHRAKVIVEAAGSYRQLTCSYHGRCFDLDGRFRRMPGFQEVEDFPGERDHLAQISMEEWLGL
;
A
#
# COMPACT_ATOMS: atom_id res chain seq x y z
N MET A 1 -18.10 -14.47 23.90
CA MET A 1 -17.98 -14.53 22.43
C MET A 1 -19.22 -15.23 21.91
N LYS A 2 -20.02 -14.62 21.02
CA LYS A 2 -21.10 -15.35 20.33
C LYS A 2 -20.45 -16.45 19.47
N GLU A 3 -21.04 -17.63 19.46
CA GLU A 3 -20.52 -18.85 18.82
C GLU A 3 -20.02 -18.62 17.38
N PRO A 4 -19.00 -19.37 16.91
CA PRO A 4 -18.63 -19.35 15.49
C PRO A 4 -19.83 -19.75 14.63
N PHE A 5 -20.03 -19.04 13.52
CA PHE A 5 -21.03 -19.44 12.53
C PHE A 5 -20.75 -20.90 12.12
N GLN A 6 -21.74 -21.77 12.28
CA GLN A 6 -21.63 -23.12 11.76
C GLN A 6 -21.70 -23.05 10.23
N ILE A 7 -20.71 -23.63 9.55
CA ILE A 7 -20.67 -23.79 8.10
C ILE A 7 -20.48 -25.27 7.86
N SER A 8 -21.35 -25.90 7.06
CA SER A 8 -21.19 -27.31 6.73
C SER A 8 -20.12 -27.49 5.66
N ASP A 9 -19.22 -28.45 5.85
CA ASP A 9 -18.25 -28.84 4.83
C ASP A 9 -18.91 -29.60 3.65
N ASP A 10 -20.15 -30.07 3.82
CA ASP A 10 -20.94 -30.68 2.74
C ASP A 10 -21.76 -29.59 2.03
N ILE A 11 -21.34 -29.23 0.81
CA ILE A 11 -22.01 -28.19 0.00
C ILE A 11 -23.51 -28.49 -0.26
N ARG A 12 -23.93 -29.76 -0.16
CA ARG A 12 -25.35 -30.15 -0.29
C ARG A 12 -26.20 -29.70 0.90
N LYS A 13 -25.56 -29.28 2.01
CA LYS A 13 -26.18 -28.80 3.25
C LYS A 13 -25.88 -27.31 3.48
N ALA A 14 -25.99 -26.51 2.42
CA ALA A 14 -25.67 -25.09 2.46
C ALA A 14 -26.84 -24.23 2.97
N TYR A 15 -26.50 -23.20 3.74
CA TYR A 15 -27.33 -22.04 4.03
C TYR A 15 -26.46 -20.80 4.04
N THR A 16 -27.06 -19.63 3.83
CA THR A 16 -26.35 -18.35 3.88
C THR A 16 -25.90 -18.01 5.29
N LEU A 17 -24.87 -17.17 5.43
CA LEU A 17 -24.46 -16.67 6.74
C LEU A 17 -25.62 -15.93 7.44
N PRO A 18 -25.69 -15.95 8.78
CA PRO A 18 -26.71 -15.20 9.51
C PRO A 18 -26.64 -13.71 9.23
N GLY A 19 -27.79 -13.02 9.27
CA GLY A 19 -27.88 -11.58 8.98
C GLY A 19 -27.04 -10.66 9.87
N ALA A 20 -26.50 -11.15 11.00
CA ALA A 20 -25.54 -10.43 11.83
C ALA A 20 -24.18 -10.26 11.15
N PHE A 21 -23.73 -11.23 10.36
CA PHE A 21 -22.46 -11.17 9.63
C PHE A 21 -22.37 -9.95 8.71
N TYR A 22 -23.49 -9.62 8.05
CA TYR A 22 -23.58 -8.52 7.09
C TYR A 22 -23.84 -7.15 7.73
N ARG A 23 -24.19 -7.08 9.02
CA ARG A 23 -24.68 -5.85 9.68
C ARG A 23 -23.86 -5.40 10.88
N GLU A 24 -23.27 -6.33 11.63
CA GLU A 24 -22.47 -5.98 12.80
C GLU A 24 -21.05 -5.60 12.34
N SER A 25 -20.61 -4.37 12.65
CA SER A 25 -19.29 -3.86 12.24
C SER A 25 -18.13 -4.72 12.74
N ALA A 26 -18.27 -5.36 13.90
CA ALA A 26 -17.25 -6.25 14.45
C ALA A 26 -16.83 -7.38 13.49
N TRP A 27 -17.74 -7.88 12.65
CA TRP A 27 -17.39 -8.88 11.62
C TRP A 27 -16.65 -8.26 10.44
N PHE A 28 -17.05 -7.04 10.04
CA PHE A 28 -16.38 -6.28 8.99
C PHE A 28 -14.96 -5.89 9.40
N ASP A 29 -14.77 -5.37 10.61
CA ASP A 29 -13.46 -4.97 11.14
C ASP A 29 -12.52 -6.18 11.25
N ARG A 30 -13.03 -7.32 11.69
CA ARG A 30 -12.27 -8.58 11.70
C ARG A 30 -11.88 -9.04 10.29
N ALA A 31 -12.77 -8.86 9.30
CA ALA A 31 -12.47 -9.19 7.90
C ALA A 31 -11.41 -8.24 7.32
N LYS A 32 -11.39 -6.96 7.70
CA LYS A 32 -10.29 -6.03 7.33
C LYS A 32 -8.93 -6.56 7.71
N GLU A 33 -8.76 -6.96 8.96
CA GLU A 33 -7.46 -7.42 9.44
C GLU A 33 -7.09 -8.80 8.91
N ARG A 34 -8.03 -9.75 8.92
CA ARG A 34 -7.73 -11.17 8.71
C ARG A 34 -7.89 -11.66 7.28
N LEU A 35 -8.68 -10.95 6.49
CA LEU A 35 -8.95 -11.30 5.10
C LEU A 35 -8.32 -10.26 4.19
N TRP A 36 -8.79 -9.01 4.23
CA TRP A 36 -8.36 -8.01 3.25
C TRP A 36 -6.89 -7.62 3.43
N ALA A 37 -6.43 -7.21 4.61
CA ALA A 37 -5.03 -6.84 4.82
C ALA A 37 -4.03 -8.01 4.62
N ALA A 38 -4.51 -9.26 4.66
CA ALA A 38 -3.70 -10.46 4.54
C ALA A 38 -3.84 -11.17 3.18
N SER A 39 -4.51 -10.55 2.20
CA SER A 39 -4.72 -11.13 0.86
C SER A 39 -4.01 -10.33 -0.23
N TRP A 40 -3.74 -11.00 -1.35
CA TRP A 40 -3.35 -10.35 -2.60
C TRP A 40 -4.53 -9.58 -3.19
N HIS A 41 -4.26 -8.37 -3.67
CA HIS A 41 -5.24 -7.53 -4.36
C HIS A 41 -4.71 -7.11 -5.70
N TYR A 42 -5.61 -7.01 -6.68
CA TYR A 42 -5.31 -6.33 -7.93
C TYR A 42 -4.99 -4.86 -7.66
N ALA A 43 -3.92 -4.35 -8.26
CA ALA A 43 -3.47 -2.97 -8.10
C ALA A 43 -3.57 -2.17 -9.40
N ALA A 44 -3.01 -2.67 -10.51
CA ALA A 44 -2.94 -1.96 -11.79
C ALA A 44 -2.63 -2.92 -12.94
N ASP A 45 -2.76 -2.46 -14.18
CA ASP A 45 -2.15 -3.12 -15.34
C ASP A 45 -0.66 -2.75 -15.43
N ALA A 46 0.20 -3.70 -15.80
CA ALA A 46 1.64 -3.46 -15.90
C ALA A 46 1.99 -2.32 -16.89
N ALA A 47 1.13 -2.07 -17.89
CA ALA A 47 1.27 -0.97 -18.84
C ALA A 47 1.06 0.42 -18.21
N GLU A 48 0.42 0.52 -17.05
CA GLU A 48 0.27 1.79 -16.35
C GLU A 48 1.61 2.31 -15.80
N VAL A 49 2.57 1.40 -15.60
CA VAL A 49 3.91 1.68 -15.07
C VAL A 49 4.98 1.19 -16.05
N ASP A 50 4.84 1.55 -17.33
CA ASP A 50 5.61 1.00 -18.46
C ASP A 50 7.07 1.48 -18.57
N ALA A 51 7.37 2.70 -18.14
CA ALA A 51 8.67 3.34 -18.37
C ALA A 51 9.42 3.67 -17.07
N PRO A 52 10.77 3.59 -17.04
CA PRO A 52 11.56 4.06 -15.90
C PRO A 52 11.20 5.51 -15.50
N GLY A 53 11.01 5.73 -14.21
CA GLY A 53 10.54 7.02 -13.68
C GLY A 53 9.02 7.17 -13.64
N LYS A 54 8.25 6.27 -14.24
CA LYS A 54 6.78 6.29 -14.15
C LYS A 54 6.35 5.96 -12.72
N VAL A 55 5.50 6.80 -12.16
CA VAL A 55 4.90 6.62 -10.82
C VAL A 55 3.39 6.78 -10.92
N VAL A 56 2.65 5.89 -10.26
CA VAL A 56 1.19 5.86 -10.23
C VAL A 56 0.72 5.72 -8.77
N PRO A 57 0.17 6.77 -8.15
CA PRO A 57 -0.41 6.67 -6.81
C PRO A 57 -1.81 6.06 -6.84
N PHE A 58 -2.17 5.31 -5.81
CA PHE A 58 -3.52 4.75 -5.64
C PHE A 58 -3.84 4.56 -4.15
N VAL A 59 -5.10 4.30 -3.83
CA VAL A 59 -5.53 3.90 -2.48
C VAL A 59 -6.01 2.46 -2.55
N LEU A 60 -5.40 1.59 -1.74
CA LEU A 60 -5.77 0.18 -1.68
C LEU A 60 -7.12 0.04 -0.95
N LEU A 61 -8.10 -0.53 -1.66
CA LEU A 61 -9.47 -0.77 -1.19
C LEU A 61 -10.09 0.45 -0.46
N PRO A 62 -10.44 1.53 -1.16
CA PRO A 62 -11.05 2.71 -0.58
C PRO A 62 -12.33 2.39 0.22
N GLY A 63 -12.47 2.96 1.41
CA GLY A 63 -13.54 2.68 2.38
C GLY A 63 -13.37 1.39 3.18
N VAL A 64 -12.34 0.59 2.86
CA VAL A 64 -12.05 -0.68 3.55
C VAL A 64 -10.69 -0.59 4.25
N LEU A 65 -9.59 -0.55 3.51
CA LEU A 65 -8.25 -0.42 4.08
C LEU A 65 -7.76 1.03 4.05
N ASP A 66 -8.17 1.81 3.04
CA ASP A 66 -7.80 3.22 2.89
C ASP A 66 -6.28 3.46 2.94
N GLU A 67 -5.49 2.50 2.45
CA GLU A 67 -4.02 2.56 2.50
C GLU A 67 -3.47 3.26 1.23
N PRO A 68 -2.86 4.45 1.35
CA PRO A 68 -2.31 5.16 0.20
C PRO A 68 -0.96 4.57 -0.20
N LEU A 69 -0.92 4.02 -1.41
CA LEU A 69 0.24 3.36 -2.00
C LEU A 69 0.63 4.05 -3.32
N LEU A 70 1.80 3.69 -3.84
CA LEU A 70 2.21 4.05 -5.19
C LEU A 70 2.95 2.88 -5.83
N LEU A 71 2.78 2.74 -7.14
CA LEU A 71 3.65 1.94 -7.98
C LEU A 71 4.70 2.85 -8.60
N ALA A 72 5.96 2.45 -8.60
CA ALA A 72 7.05 3.16 -9.24
C ALA A 72 7.92 2.19 -10.03
N ARG A 73 8.20 2.49 -11.31
CA ARG A 73 9.29 1.82 -12.03
C ARG A 73 10.56 2.60 -11.80
N ASP A 74 11.51 1.99 -11.10
CA ASP A 74 12.78 2.62 -10.80
C ASP A 74 13.63 2.81 -12.07
N ARG A 75 14.74 3.55 -11.92
CA ARG A 75 15.70 3.80 -13.01
C ARG A 75 16.37 2.54 -13.57
N HIS A 76 16.33 1.44 -12.82
CA HIS A 76 16.87 0.15 -13.22
C HIS A 76 15.79 -0.73 -13.90
N GLY A 77 14.57 -0.22 -14.04
CA GLY A 77 13.45 -0.88 -14.71
C GLY A 77 12.61 -1.78 -13.80
N THR A 78 12.90 -1.85 -12.50
CA THR A 78 12.15 -2.69 -11.55
C THR A 78 10.92 -1.94 -11.04
N VAL A 79 9.74 -2.58 -11.08
CA VAL A 79 8.53 -2.02 -10.47
C VAL A 79 8.52 -2.31 -8.97
N ARG A 80 8.13 -1.31 -8.19
CA ARG A 80 8.02 -1.36 -6.74
C ARG A 80 6.65 -0.87 -6.32
N CYS A 81 6.03 -1.55 -5.37
CA CYS A 81 4.89 -1.02 -4.61
C CYS A 81 5.41 -0.44 -3.30
N LEU A 82 5.14 0.84 -3.06
CA LEU A 82 5.64 1.58 -1.91
C LEU A 82 4.49 2.25 -1.16
N SER A 83 4.63 2.42 0.15
CA SER A 83 3.76 3.35 0.88
C SER A 83 3.91 4.75 0.31
N ASN A 84 2.79 5.41 0.03
CA ASN A 84 2.75 6.80 -0.44
C ASN A 84 2.64 7.79 0.74
N VAL A 85 3.10 7.39 1.94
CA VAL A 85 3.05 8.19 3.17
C VAL A 85 4.46 8.58 3.59
N CYS A 86 4.71 9.88 3.70
CA CYS A 86 6.02 10.38 4.13
C CYS A 86 6.32 9.95 5.57
N THR A 87 7.46 9.28 5.77
CA THR A 87 7.97 8.84 7.08
C THR A 87 8.32 9.97 8.05
N HIS A 88 8.22 11.24 7.64
CA HIS A 88 8.40 12.38 8.55
C HIS A 88 7.13 12.72 9.33
N ARG A 89 6.06 13.15 8.64
CA ARG A 89 4.80 13.61 9.27
C ARG A 89 3.57 13.19 8.46
N ALA A 90 3.63 11.99 7.90
CA ALA A 90 2.52 11.29 7.25
C ALA A 90 1.80 12.02 6.10
N LYS A 91 2.43 13.01 5.47
CA LYS A 91 1.88 13.65 4.26
C LYS A 91 1.99 12.68 3.08
N VAL A 92 0.91 12.57 2.30
CA VAL A 92 0.90 11.90 0.99
C VAL A 92 1.96 12.51 0.07
N ILE A 93 2.82 11.68 -0.52
CA ILE A 93 4.00 12.15 -1.25
C ILE A 93 3.65 12.49 -2.71
N VAL A 94 2.90 11.62 -3.38
CA VAL A 94 2.54 11.73 -4.79
C VAL A 94 1.02 11.80 -4.91
N GLU A 95 0.51 12.92 -5.41
CA GLU A 95 -0.93 13.18 -5.56
C GLU A 95 -1.45 12.90 -6.99
N ALA A 96 -0.54 12.78 -7.97
CA ALA A 96 -0.89 12.52 -9.37
C ALA A 96 0.11 11.55 -10.03
N ALA A 97 -0.37 10.75 -10.99
CA ALA A 97 0.51 9.90 -11.79
C ALA A 97 1.41 10.76 -12.71
N GLY A 98 2.61 10.29 -13.00
CA GLY A 98 3.54 11.05 -13.82
C GLY A 98 4.94 10.45 -13.93
N SER A 99 5.85 11.21 -14.52
CA SER A 99 7.27 10.87 -14.57
C SER A 99 8.03 11.65 -13.48
N TYR A 100 8.73 10.91 -12.63
CA TYR A 100 9.45 11.45 -11.48
C TYR A 100 10.90 10.97 -11.52
N ARG A 101 11.82 11.87 -11.18
CA ARG A 101 13.23 11.51 -10.97
C ARG A 101 13.49 11.01 -9.53
N GLN A 102 12.69 11.47 -8.59
CA GLN A 102 12.71 11.14 -7.17
C GLN A 102 11.35 11.51 -6.57
N LEU A 103 11.01 10.93 -5.43
CA LEU A 103 9.80 11.25 -4.68
C LEU A 103 10.13 12.37 -3.69
N THR A 104 9.49 13.53 -3.80
CA THR A 104 9.75 14.67 -2.90
C THR A 104 8.48 15.06 -2.19
N CYS A 105 8.45 14.89 -0.86
CA CYS A 105 7.31 15.27 -0.05
C CYS A 105 7.15 16.80 -0.02
N SER A 106 6.00 17.30 -0.47
CA SER A 106 5.67 18.73 -0.53
C SER A 106 5.56 19.39 0.85
N TYR A 107 5.53 18.63 1.94
CA TYR A 107 5.38 19.22 3.27
C TYR A 107 6.67 19.90 3.76
N HIS A 108 7.79 19.17 3.74
CA HIS A 108 9.07 19.65 4.29
C HIS A 108 10.27 19.30 3.41
N GLY A 109 10.03 18.79 2.19
CA GLY A 109 11.10 18.48 1.24
C GLY A 109 11.89 17.20 1.52
N ARG A 110 11.34 16.26 2.31
CA ARG A 110 11.94 14.92 2.45
C ARG A 110 11.92 14.23 1.08
N CYS A 111 13.08 13.75 0.63
CA CYS A 111 13.27 13.11 -0.66
C CYS A 111 13.55 11.61 -0.50
N PHE A 112 13.00 10.82 -1.41
CA PHE A 112 13.22 9.38 -1.54
C PHE A 112 13.55 9.04 -2.98
N ASP A 113 14.37 8.01 -3.19
CA ASP A 113 14.54 7.40 -4.50
C ASP A 113 13.26 6.59 -4.88
N LEU A 114 13.14 6.21 -6.15
CA LEU A 114 11.98 5.45 -6.66
C LEU A 114 11.94 3.99 -6.16
N ASP A 115 13.00 3.52 -5.51
CA ASP A 115 13.03 2.25 -4.79
C ASP A 115 12.57 2.40 -3.32
N GLY A 116 12.15 3.60 -2.92
CA GLY A 116 11.67 3.90 -1.57
C GLY A 116 12.75 4.30 -0.59
N ARG A 117 14.04 4.21 -0.94
CA ARG A 117 15.13 4.58 -0.03
C ARG A 117 15.12 6.07 0.25
N PHE A 118 15.31 6.41 1.51
CA PHE A 118 15.54 7.79 1.95
C PHE A 118 16.76 8.35 1.24
N ARG A 119 16.64 9.60 0.76
CA ARG A 119 17.73 10.28 0.06
C ARG A 119 18.22 11.52 0.80
N ARG A 120 17.31 12.38 1.24
CA ARG A 120 17.65 13.68 1.83
C ARG A 120 16.51 14.24 2.65
N MET A 121 16.87 14.94 3.73
CA MET A 121 15.97 15.80 4.50
C MET A 121 16.65 17.15 4.71
N PRO A 122 16.04 18.28 4.32
CA PRO A 122 16.57 19.60 4.63
C PRO A 122 16.71 19.82 6.14
N GLY A 123 17.86 20.33 6.59
CA GLY A 123 18.09 20.71 7.98
C GLY A 123 18.44 19.57 8.95
N PHE A 124 18.72 18.38 8.44
CA PHE A 124 19.00 17.17 9.26
C PHE A 124 20.47 16.75 9.23
N GLN A 125 21.39 17.63 8.81
CA GLN A 125 22.82 17.29 8.63
C GLN A 125 23.54 16.93 9.94
N GLU A 126 23.07 17.46 11.08
CA GLU A 126 23.70 17.29 12.39
C GLU A 126 22.92 16.32 13.29
N VAL A 127 21.87 15.67 12.76
CA VAL A 127 21.06 14.73 13.54
C VAL A 127 21.82 13.42 13.71
N GLU A 128 22.03 13.01 14.95
CA GLU A 128 22.64 11.72 15.28
C GLU A 128 21.71 10.56 14.91
N ASP A 129 22.30 9.41 14.56
CA ASP A 129 21.59 8.18 14.18
C ASP A 129 20.56 8.36 13.04
N PHE A 130 20.82 9.30 12.13
CA PHE A 130 19.97 9.63 11.00
C PHE A 130 20.73 9.67 9.67
N PRO A 131 20.19 9.12 8.57
CA PRO A 131 18.95 8.35 8.47
C PRO A 131 19.10 6.90 8.94
N GLY A 132 18.02 6.29 9.39
CA GLY A 132 17.94 4.85 9.67
C GLY A 132 16.98 4.11 8.73
N GLU A 133 16.86 2.78 8.92
CA GLU A 133 15.95 1.94 8.11
C GLU A 133 14.49 2.42 8.12
N ARG A 134 14.03 2.98 9.26
CA ARG A 134 12.67 3.52 9.42
C ARG A 134 12.42 4.81 8.64
N ASP A 135 13.47 5.45 8.12
CA ASP A 135 13.33 6.63 7.29
C ASP A 135 13.03 6.29 5.84
N HIS A 136 13.23 5.06 5.40
CA HIS A 136 12.83 4.58 4.08
C HIS A 136 11.31 4.43 3.98
N LEU A 137 10.76 4.50 2.76
CA LEU A 137 9.37 4.12 2.52
C LEU A 137 9.24 2.62 2.67
N ALA A 138 8.16 2.18 3.33
CA ALA A 138 7.84 0.76 3.39
C ALA A 138 7.57 0.23 1.98
N GLN A 139 8.23 -0.88 1.63
CA GLN A 139 7.95 -1.61 0.41
C GLN A 139 6.86 -2.65 0.70
N ILE A 140 5.83 -2.66 -0.14
CA ILE A 140 4.71 -3.60 -0.05
C ILE A 140 4.98 -4.77 -1.01
N SER A 141 4.63 -5.98 -0.59
CA SER A 141 4.70 -7.16 -1.44
C SER A 141 3.88 -6.96 -2.70
N MET A 142 4.50 -7.24 -3.84
CA MET A 142 3.85 -7.20 -5.15
C MET A 142 4.32 -8.38 -6.00
N GLU A 143 3.50 -8.78 -6.96
CA GLU A 143 3.83 -9.77 -7.97
C GLU A 143 3.22 -9.29 -9.29
N GLU A 144 3.94 -9.45 -10.40
CA GLU A 144 3.41 -9.23 -11.74
C GLU A 144 2.97 -10.58 -12.30
N TRP A 145 1.70 -10.72 -12.66
CA TRP A 145 1.13 -11.98 -13.15
C TRP A 145 0.34 -11.76 -14.43
N LEU A 146 0.87 -12.28 -15.54
CA LEU A 146 0.26 -12.19 -16.88
C LEU A 146 -0.01 -10.74 -17.35
N GLY A 147 0.81 -9.77 -16.91
CA GLY A 147 0.67 -8.35 -17.24
C GLY A 147 -0.21 -7.55 -16.26
N LEU A 148 -0.58 -8.16 -15.13
CA LEU A 148 -1.28 -7.53 -13.99
C LEU A 148 -0.35 -7.37 -12.80
#